data_AF-A0AAN7AIB7-F1
#
_entry.id   AF-A0AAN7AIB7-F1
#
_cell.length_a   1.000
_cell.length_b   1.000
_cell.length_c   1.000
_cell.angle_alpha   90.00
_cell.angle_beta   90.00
_cell.angle_gamma   90.00
#
_symmetry.space_group_name_H-M   'P 1'
#
loop_
_entity.id
_entity.type
_entity.pdbx_description
1 polymer ?
#
loop_
_entity_poly.entity_id
_entity_poly.type
_entity_poly.pdbx_seq_one_letter_code
_entity_poly.pdbx_strand_id
1 'polypeptide(L)'
;MDKLPLEIVTNIASFLPTRDLGENGQRVRPSIASLSRAWQSVMEPDVFRELNIKHTELDDFAAVFSTSQAHRRTLLRTLYFSIVLPTYTDEQCAVYETNQDRAANDKVASEAVSALFDVLSAWGGSESSDLTLLIRIHSPMDGRHRGLDKLRQDRHDSIISRREDLFHRRYKYSYIRLTDTDKLPEIPCVSALFAQGGDRELHPSCQAALTAKLTSLKKVDWQYTEPGVYVPLQRQIREELVQSLENLRVDPAVTSFHLDVTSHKYLHHQRLPNLAFPHEQDPLSSVLHHYIGSGEKLINVRYDGTVDASLFWPYSSGEEAPEQLWASVHHVSVDFDYRGPHGKWYLQAEPPQDESDSDSEIPIDHHAGDEPLPPGTPGHYPPGYRSPEEAQAALQYEKSLDRVLDPGDGTFDSDKEDFRRWPNDEVINPLLEGFGRGIARMPALKFAELTTRLETGAELFVCYYAPGKKSGYEEYMEEGGDDPTFPDPRIFVHMDEWRPSEKVSALFKEVARRIHGLETSVTFIPWQY
;
A
#
# COMPACT_ATOMS: atom_id res chain seq x y z
N MET A 1 -39.26 31.01 -11.53
CA MET A 1 -37.82 31.11 -11.85
C MET A 1 -37.45 30.38 -13.15
N ASP A 2 -38.29 29.49 -13.68
CA ASP A 2 -38.07 28.80 -14.97
C ASP A 2 -38.20 29.66 -16.23
N LYS A 3 -38.15 31.01 -16.09
CA LYS A 3 -38.17 31.96 -17.20
C LYS A 3 -36.78 32.53 -17.52
N LEU A 4 -35.80 32.30 -16.65
CA LEU A 4 -34.41 32.70 -16.91
C LEU A 4 -33.76 31.65 -17.82
N PRO A 5 -33.01 32.06 -18.86
CA PRO A 5 -32.20 31.14 -19.65
C PRO A 5 -31.22 30.36 -18.75
N LEU A 6 -30.94 29.11 -19.10
CA LEU A 6 -30.06 28.23 -18.33
C LEU A 6 -28.69 28.88 -18.11
N GLU A 7 -28.15 29.56 -19.12
CA GLU A 7 -26.89 30.31 -19.05
C GLU A 7 -26.88 31.36 -17.93
N ILE A 8 -28.00 32.06 -17.72
CA ILE A 8 -28.14 33.06 -16.66
C ILE A 8 -28.22 32.37 -15.29
N VAL A 9 -28.93 31.24 -15.19
CA VAL A 9 -28.99 30.46 -13.95
C VAL A 9 -27.62 29.88 -13.60
N THR A 10 -26.89 29.34 -14.57
CA THR A 10 -25.49 28.87 -14.42
C THR A 10 -24.57 30.00 -13.98
N ASN A 11 -24.69 31.16 -14.63
CA ASN A 11 -23.87 32.32 -14.28
C ASN A 11 -24.18 32.79 -12.85
N ILE A 12 -25.45 32.91 -12.46
CA ILE A 12 -25.83 33.25 -11.07
C ILE A 12 -25.31 32.19 -10.09
N ALA A 13 -25.46 30.89 -10.41
CA ALA A 13 -24.99 29.80 -9.56
C ALA A 13 -23.47 29.90 -9.29
N SER A 14 -22.67 30.29 -10.30
CA SER A 14 -21.22 30.48 -10.17
C SER A 14 -20.83 31.60 -9.18
N PHE A 15 -21.73 32.56 -8.92
CA PHE A 15 -21.52 33.65 -7.96
C PHE A 15 -22.08 33.36 -6.57
N LEU A 16 -22.81 32.25 -6.36
CA LEU A 16 -23.37 31.95 -5.05
C LEU A 16 -22.26 31.52 -4.08
N PRO A 17 -22.12 32.19 -2.92
CA PRO A 17 -21.08 31.86 -1.95
C PRO A 17 -21.35 30.51 -1.31
N THR A 18 -20.43 29.59 -1.54
CA THR A 18 -20.34 28.26 -0.93
C THR A 18 -19.78 28.41 0.49
N ARG A 19 -20.52 28.03 1.55
CA ARG A 19 -20.09 28.24 2.95
C ARG A 19 -19.89 26.92 3.71
N ASP A 20 -18.92 26.95 4.63
CA ASP A 20 -18.22 25.83 5.27
C ASP A 20 -19.07 24.96 6.20
N LEU A 21 -18.94 23.63 6.03
CA LEU A 21 -19.24 22.64 7.05
C LEU A 21 -18.07 21.64 7.12
N GLY A 22 -17.05 21.95 7.94
CA GLY A 22 -16.01 20.99 8.36
C GLY A 22 -14.91 20.67 7.34
N GLU A 23 -13.87 19.98 7.84
CA GLU A 23 -12.45 19.98 7.41
C GLU A 23 -12.12 19.64 5.93
N ASN A 24 -13.07 19.23 5.09
CA ASN A 24 -12.80 18.78 3.71
C ASN A 24 -13.33 19.71 2.59
N GLY A 25 -13.83 20.91 2.91
CA GLY A 25 -13.86 22.01 1.94
C GLY A 25 -14.65 21.84 0.63
N GLN A 26 -15.63 20.94 0.55
CA GLN A 26 -16.53 20.81 -0.60
C GLN A 26 -17.94 21.38 -0.34
N ARG A 27 -18.50 21.97 -1.41
CA ARG A 27 -19.10 23.30 -1.41
C ARG A 27 -20.47 23.31 -2.09
N VAL A 28 -21.58 22.92 -1.44
CA VAL A 28 -22.90 23.02 -2.11
C VAL A 28 -24.05 23.30 -1.15
N ARG A 29 -25.05 24.08 -1.60
CA ARG A 29 -26.35 24.26 -0.92
C ARG A 29 -27.41 23.40 -1.64
N PRO A 30 -27.73 22.18 -1.16
CA PRO A 30 -28.69 21.29 -1.83
C PRO A 30 -30.10 21.91 -1.95
N SER A 31 -30.47 22.83 -1.04
CA SER A 31 -31.78 23.45 -1.04
C SER A 31 -32.05 24.33 -2.27
N ILE A 32 -31.03 24.89 -2.91
CA ILE A 32 -31.20 25.71 -4.12
C ILE A 32 -31.57 24.84 -5.32
N ALA A 33 -31.08 23.60 -5.37
CA ALA A 33 -31.47 22.62 -6.40
C ALA A 33 -32.97 22.31 -6.37
N SER A 34 -33.64 22.52 -5.23
CA SER A 34 -35.09 22.29 -5.09
C SER A 34 -35.98 23.43 -5.60
N LEU A 35 -35.40 24.59 -5.95
CA LEU A 35 -36.19 25.79 -6.30
C LEU A 35 -36.87 25.70 -7.66
N SER A 36 -36.25 25.02 -8.63
CA SER A 36 -36.76 24.90 -10.01
C SER A 36 -35.96 23.84 -10.79
N ARG A 37 -36.48 23.35 -11.93
CA ARG A 37 -35.76 22.38 -12.78
C ARG A 37 -34.45 22.93 -13.34
N ALA A 38 -34.40 24.23 -13.64
CA ALA A 38 -33.18 24.89 -14.12
C ALA A 38 -32.11 24.95 -13.01
N TRP A 39 -32.51 25.28 -11.78
CA TRP A 39 -31.59 25.24 -10.64
C TRP A 39 -31.16 23.81 -10.29
N GLN A 40 -32.08 22.85 -10.42
CA GLN A 40 -31.78 21.43 -10.26
C GLN A 40 -30.68 20.99 -11.25
N SER A 41 -30.82 21.28 -12.55
CA SER A 41 -29.84 20.85 -13.54
C SER A 41 -28.47 21.50 -13.38
N VAL A 42 -28.42 22.72 -12.83
CA VAL A 42 -27.16 23.44 -12.60
C VAL A 42 -26.47 23.00 -11.32
N MET A 43 -27.23 22.77 -10.24
CA MET A 43 -26.65 22.49 -8.92
C MET A 43 -26.39 21.00 -8.69
N GLU A 44 -27.24 20.09 -9.19
CA GLU A 44 -27.11 18.65 -8.93
C GLU A 44 -25.77 18.06 -9.37
N PRO A 45 -25.16 18.45 -10.52
CA PRO A 45 -23.84 17.96 -10.90
C PRO A 45 -22.76 18.24 -9.85
N ASP A 46 -22.81 19.40 -9.19
CA ASP A 46 -21.87 19.74 -8.12
C ASP A 46 -22.27 19.12 -6.78
N VAL A 47 -23.57 19.10 -6.44
CA VAL A 47 -24.10 18.46 -5.20
C VAL A 47 -23.72 16.98 -5.15
N PHE A 48 -23.95 16.26 -6.24
CA PHE A 48 -23.84 14.81 -6.25
C PHE A 48 -22.50 14.31 -6.75
N ARG A 49 -21.57 15.17 -7.19
CA ARG A 49 -20.25 14.75 -7.68
C ARG A 49 -19.55 13.87 -6.65
N GLU A 50 -19.55 14.31 -5.40
CA GLU A 50 -18.85 13.64 -4.31
C GLU A 50 -19.74 13.63 -3.08
N LEU A 51 -19.96 12.43 -2.54
CA LEU A 51 -20.80 12.24 -1.36
C LEU A 51 -20.01 11.55 -0.27
N ASN A 52 -20.18 12.05 0.95
CA ASN A 52 -19.76 11.36 2.16
C ASN A 52 -21.02 10.93 2.90
N ILE A 53 -21.19 9.62 3.06
CA ILE A 53 -22.34 9.04 3.75
C ILE A 53 -21.87 8.05 4.80
N LYS A 54 -22.65 7.89 5.85
CA LYS A 54 -22.52 6.80 6.81
C LYS A 54 -23.38 5.61 6.37
N HIS A 55 -23.02 4.41 6.81
CA HIS A 55 -23.87 3.24 6.60
C HIS A 55 -25.31 3.41 7.16
N THR A 56 -25.49 4.23 8.20
CA THR A 56 -26.80 4.58 8.76
C THR A 56 -27.65 5.49 7.87
N GLU A 57 -27.08 6.05 6.80
CA GLU A 57 -27.73 6.98 5.86
C GLU A 57 -28.03 6.30 4.51
N LEU A 58 -27.86 4.97 4.43
CA LEU A 58 -28.03 4.21 3.18
C LEU A 58 -29.45 4.27 2.62
N ASP A 59 -30.48 4.31 3.46
CA ASP A 59 -31.88 4.41 3.00
C ASP A 59 -32.14 5.75 2.30
N ASP A 60 -31.65 6.85 2.87
CA ASP A 60 -31.74 8.18 2.28
C ASP A 60 -30.94 8.25 0.97
N PHE A 61 -29.74 7.67 0.97
CA PHE A 61 -28.92 7.54 -0.24
C PHE A 61 -29.65 6.75 -1.33
N ALA A 62 -30.21 5.58 -1.02
CA ALA A 62 -30.96 4.76 -1.95
C ALA A 62 -32.20 5.51 -2.51
N ALA A 63 -32.90 6.29 -1.69
CA ALA A 63 -34.03 7.10 -2.12
C ALA A 63 -33.60 8.21 -3.10
N VAL A 64 -32.47 8.88 -2.82
CA VAL A 64 -31.92 9.97 -3.66
C VAL A 64 -31.51 9.45 -5.05
N PHE A 65 -30.95 8.24 -5.12
CA PHE A 65 -30.48 7.57 -6.34
C PHE A 65 -31.44 6.48 -6.85
N SER A 66 -32.71 6.56 -6.47
CA SER A 66 -33.77 5.65 -6.90
C SER A 66 -33.92 5.62 -8.43
N THR A 67 -34.58 4.59 -8.96
CA THR A 67 -34.79 4.42 -10.40
C THR A 67 -35.51 5.62 -11.04
N SER A 68 -36.41 6.28 -10.30
CA SER A 68 -37.07 7.52 -10.74
C SER A 68 -36.13 8.73 -10.89
N GLN A 69 -34.91 8.66 -10.35
CA GLN A 69 -33.88 9.70 -10.39
C GLN A 69 -32.56 9.17 -10.97
N ALA A 70 -32.64 8.22 -11.91
CA ALA A 70 -31.49 7.51 -12.45
C ALA A 70 -30.41 8.46 -13.04
N HIS A 71 -30.78 9.65 -13.52
CA HIS A 71 -29.82 10.65 -14.01
C HIS A 71 -28.83 11.12 -12.94
N ARG A 72 -29.18 11.03 -11.64
CA ARG A 72 -28.26 11.39 -10.56
C ARG A 72 -27.11 10.41 -10.42
N ARG A 73 -27.33 9.12 -10.76
CA ARG A 73 -26.29 8.07 -10.68
C ARG A 73 -25.09 8.40 -11.56
N THR A 74 -25.31 9.05 -12.70
CA THR A 74 -24.23 9.48 -13.61
C THR A 74 -23.50 10.75 -13.14
N LEU A 75 -24.05 11.46 -12.16
CA LEU A 75 -23.42 12.64 -11.56
C LEU A 75 -22.43 12.24 -10.47
N LEU A 76 -22.68 11.14 -9.76
CA LEU A 76 -21.80 10.66 -8.69
C LEU A 76 -20.49 10.10 -9.23
N ARG A 77 -19.38 10.70 -8.81
CA ARG A 77 -18.01 10.34 -9.18
C ARG A 77 -17.24 9.74 -8.02
N THR A 78 -17.49 10.21 -6.80
CA THR A 78 -16.80 9.72 -5.61
C THR A 78 -17.79 9.46 -4.48
N LEU A 79 -17.76 8.26 -3.93
CA LEU A 79 -18.52 7.89 -2.74
C LEU A 79 -17.56 7.55 -1.60
N TYR A 80 -17.55 8.39 -0.57
CA TYR A 80 -16.92 8.11 0.71
C TYR A 80 -17.93 7.42 1.63
N PHE A 81 -17.83 6.10 1.75
CA PHE A 81 -18.71 5.28 2.57
C PHE A 81 -18.10 5.04 3.96
N SER A 82 -18.73 5.59 4.99
CA SER A 82 -18.25 5.53 6.37
C SER A 82 -19.01 4.47 7.18
N ILE A 83 -18.31 3.41 7.57
CA ILE A 83 -18.80 2.40 8.49
C ILE A 83 -18.49 2.87 9.91
N VAL A 84 -19.55 3.01 10.73
CA VAL A 84 -19.44 3.47 12.12
C VAL A 84 -19.58 2.24 13.01
N LEU A 85 -18.46 1.80 13.57
CA LEU A 85 -18.37 0.66 14.46
C LEU A 85 -19.02 0.95 15.83
N PRO A 86 -19.30 -0.08 16.64
CA PRO A 86 -19.73 0.11 18.02
C PRO A 86 -18.83 1.10 18.79
N THR A 87 -19.47 1.94 19.59
CA THR A 87 -18.74 2.79 20.55
C THR A 87 -18.19 1.94 21.69
N TYR A 88 -17.18 2.44 22.40
CA TYR A 88 -16.59 1.78 23.56
C TYR A 88 -16.40 2.77 24.70
N THR A 89 -16.38 2.26 25.94
CA THR A 89 -16.32 3.11 27.14
C THR A 89 -14.93 3.69 27.38
N ASP A 90 -14.83 4.63 28.33
CA ASP A 90 -13.53 5.18 28.74
C ASP A 90 -12.63 4.10 29.35
N GLU A 91 -13.17 3.11 30.06
CA GLU A 91 -12.39 1.97 30.58
C GLU A 91 -11.84 1.10 29.45
N GLN A 92 -12.64 0.89 28.39
CA GLN A 92 -12.21 0.14 27.22
C GLN A 92 -11.11 0.87 26.43
N CYS A 93 -11.00 2.20 26.55
CA CYS A 93 -9.92 2.95 25.91
C CYS A 93 -8.54 2.55 26.43
N ALA A 94 -8.44 2.03 27.66
CA ALA A 94 -7.18 1.64 28.30
C ALA A 94 -6.67 0.25 27.90
N VAL A 95 -7.47 -0.54 27.18
CA VAL A 95 -7.13 -1.94 26.83
C VAL A 95 -7.16 -2.16 25.32
N TYR A 96 -6.43 -3.17 24.84
CA TYR A 96 -6.47 -3.59 23.44
C TYR A 96 -7.83 -4.22 23.11
N GLU A 97 -8.18 -4.25 21.81
CA GLU A 97 -9.39 -4.93 21.38
C GLU A 97 -9.34 -6.43 21.67
N THR A 98 -10.43 -6.93 22.22
CA THR A 98 -10.63 -8.36 22.46
C THR A 98 -11.16 -9.07 21.21
N ASN A 99 -11.16 -10.41 21.22
CA ASN A 99 -11.84 -11.19 20.18
C ASN A 99 -13.34 -10.83 20.06
N GLN A 100 -13.98 -10.46 21.18
CA GLN A 100 -15.38 -10.04 21.18
C GLN A 100 -15.57 -8.67 20.54
N ASP A 101 -14.67 -7.71 20.82
CA ASP A 101 -14.68 -6.40 20.17
C ASP A 101 -14.53 -6.56 18.65
N ARG A 102 -13.54 -7.35 18.21
CA ARG A 102 -13.31 -7.64 16.78
C ARG A 102 -14.54 -8.29 16.13
N ALA A 103 -15.12 -9.32 16.74
CA ALA A 103 -16.31 -9.98 16.20
C ALA A 103 -17.53 -9.02 16.09
N ALA A 104 -17.70 -8.11 17.04
CA ALA A 104 -18.76 -7.10 16.97
C ALA A 104 -18.50 -6.09 15.85
N ASN A 105 -17.25 -5.66 15.68
CA ASN A 105 -16.83 -4.75 14.62
C ASN A 105 -17.00 -5.38 13.23
N ASP A 106 -16.53 -6.62 13.06
CA ASP A 106 -16.64 -7.42 11.84
C ASP A 106 -18.09 -7.60 11.40
N LYS A 107 -18.98 -7.88 12.37
CA LYS A 107 -20.42 -8.00 12.10
C LYS A 107 -20.99 -6.70 11.53
N VAL A 108 -20.78 -5.57 12.19
CA VAL A 108 -21.31 -4.26 11.74
C VAL A 108 -20.75 -3.90 10.37
N ALA A 109 -19.45 -4.13 10.15
CA ALA A 109 -18.82 -3.87 8.86
C ALA A 109 -19.37 -4.76 7.74
N SER A 110 -19.57 -6.05 8.01
CA SER A 110 -20.16 -6.99 7.04
C SER A 110 -21.57 -6.59 6.65
N GLU A 111 -22.42 -6.26 7.62
CA GLU A 111 -23.80 -5.81 7.38
C GLU A 111 -23.82 -4.49 6.57
N ALA A 112 -22.96 -3.53 6.91
CA ALA A 112 -22.86 -2.25 6.22
C ALA A 112 -22.39 -2.40 4.77
N VAL A 113 -21.38 -3.24 4.51
CA VAL A 113 -20.89 -3.50 3.16
C VAL A 113 -21.94 -4.24 2.33
N SER A 114 -22.59 -5.26 2.89
CA SER A 114 -23.67 -5.98 2.20
C SER A 114 -24.78 -5.02 1.78
N ALA A 115 -25.25 -4.16 2.69
CA ALA A 115 -26.31 -3.21 2.39
C ALA A 115 -25.90 -2.20 1.31
N LEU A 116 -24.65 -1.71 1.32
CA LEU A 116 -24.15 -0.85 0.25
C LEU A 116 -24.13 -1.57 -1.10
N PHE A 117 -23.64 -2.81 -1.13
CA PHE A 117 -23.56 -3.61 -2.35
C PHE A 117 -24.95 -3.92 -2.92
N ASP A 118 -25.94 -4.18 -2.07
CA ASP A 118 -27.34 -4.32 -2.50
C ASP A 118 -27.85 -3.05 -3.18
N VAL A 119 -27.58 -1.87 -2.61
CA VAL A 119 -27.96 -0.58 -3.21
C VAL A 119 -27.26 -0.35 -4.55
N LEU A 120 -25.95 -0.57 -4.64
CA LEU A 120 -25.16 -0.31 -5.84
C LEU A 120 -25.44 -1.33 -6.96
N SER A 121 -25.71 -2.59 -6.62
CA SER A 121 -26.05 -3.61 -7.62
C SER A 121 -27.33 -3.27 -8.40
N ALA A 122 -28.27 -2.56 -7.76
CA ALA A 122 -29.50 -2.09 -8.37
C ALA A 122 -29.30 -0.95 -9.40
N TRP A 123 -28.09 -0.40 -9.51
CA TRP A 123 -27.84 0.73 -10.42
C TRP A 123 -27.70 0.30 -11.88
N GLY A 124 -27.44 -0.98 -12.14
CA GLY A 124 -27.20 -1.54 -13.47
C GLY A 124 -25.85 -1.09 -14.07
N GLY A 125 -25.39 -1.79 -15.10
CA GLY A 125 -24.22 -1.38 -15.87
C GLY A 125 -24.58 -0.25 -16.83
N SER A 126 -24.36 1.00 -16.43
CA SER A 126 -24.35 2.09 -17.42
C SER A 126 -22.98 2.10 -18.09
N GLU A 127 -22.95 2.30 -19.41
CA GLU A 127 -21.70 2.34 -20.21
C GLU A 127 -20.68 3.42 -19.76
N SER A 128 -21.00 4.27 -18.77
CA SER A 128 -20.18 5.42 -18.38
C SER A 128 -20.00 5.63 -16.86
N SER A 129 -20.13 4.60 -16.02
CA SER A 129 -19.97 4.78 -14.57
C SER A 129 -18.49 4.78 -14.17
N ASP A 130 -17.95 5.98 -13.94
CA ASP A 130 -16.62 6.21 -13.37
C ASP A 130 -16.69 6.43 -11.84
N LEU A 131 -17.49 5.63 -11.14
CA LEU A 131 -17.65 5.78 -9.68
C LEU A 131 -16.40 5.26 -8.97
N THR A 132 -15.83 6.11 -8.14
CA THR A 132 -14.79 5.77 -7.18
C THR A 132 -15.42 5.49 -5.82
N LEU A 133 -15.21 4.29 -5.28
CA LEU A 133 -15.66 3.90 -3.95
C LEU A 133 -14.49 3.95 -2.96
N LEU A 134 -14.66 4.70 -1.88
CA LEU A 134 -13.74 4.71 -0.74
C LEU A 134 -14.46 4.21 0.51
N ILE A 135 -13.90 3.21 1.17
CA ILE A 135 -14.44 2.66 2.42
C ILE A 135 -13.63 3.23 3.59
N ARG A 136 -14.32 3.82 4.57
CA ARG A 136 -13.71 4.34 5.80
C ARG A 136 -14.36 3.68 7.00
N ILE A 137 -13.55 3.20 7.93
CA ILE A 137 -14.04 2.48 9.09
C ILE A 137 -13.52 3.18 10.35
N HIS A 138 -14.42 3.49 11.27
CA HIS A 138 -14.08 4.12 12.56
C HIS A 138 -15.15 3.81 13.61
N SER A 139 -14.77 3.85 14.87
CA SER A 139 -15.70 3.96 16.01
C SER A 139 -15.88 5.44 16.39
N PRO A 140 -17.02 5.83 17.00
CA PRO A 140 -17.19 7.17 17.57
C PRO A 140 -16.12 7.56 18.59
N MET A 141 -15.46 6.56 19.21
CA MET A 141 -14.37 6.78 20.15
C MET A 141 -12.99 6.68 19.50
N ASP A 142 -12.85 6.73 18.19
CA ASP A 142 -11.53 6.77 17.55
C ASP A 142 -11.08 8.22 17.32
N GLY A 143 -9.77 8.44 17.43
CA GLY A 143 -9.06 9.70 17.12
C GLY A 143 -9.93 10.96 17.06
N ARG A 144 -10.02 11.56 15.86
CA ARG A 144 -10.82 12.78 15.61
C ARG A 144 -12.33 12.56 15.72
N HIS A 145 -12.81 11.32 15.62
CA HIS A 145 -14.23 10.99 15.65
C HIS A 145 -14.86 11.18 17.04
N ARG A 146 -14.04 11.25 18.10
CA ARG A 146 -14.42 11.72 19.44
C ARG A 146 -14.85 13.19 19.50
N GLY A 147 -14.51 13.97 18.48
CA GLY A 147 -14.52 15.43 18.49
C GLY A 147 -13.15 16.00 18.88
N LEU A 148 -12.68 17.02 18.15
CA LEU A 148 -11.32 17.56 18.30
C LEU A 148 -11.04 18.11 19.70
N ASP A 149 -11.99 18.81 20.31
CA ASP A 149 -11.83 19.36 21.65
C ASP A 149 -11.73 18.25 22.71
N LYS A 150 -12.59 17.23 22.59
CA LYS A 150 -12.53 16.04 23.46
C LYS A 150 -11.21 15.29 23.27
N LEU A 151 -10.77 15.06 22.04
CA LEU A 151 -9.49 14.40 21.76
C LEU A 151 -8.31 15.16 22.36
N ARG A 152 -8.29 16.49 22.25
CA ARG A 152 -7.25 17.34 22.87
C ARG A 152 -7.27 17.22 24.38
N GLN A 153 -8.45 17.24 24.98
CA GLN A 153 -8.61 17.06 26.43
C GLN A 153 -8.17 15.67 26.88
N ASP A 154 -8.63 14.60 26.24
CA ASP A 154 -8.24 13.22 26.55
C ASP A 154 -6.72 13.01 26.43
N ARG A 155 -6.08 13.60 25.41
CA ARG A 155 -4.62 13.59 25.26
C ARG A 155 -3.92 14.32 26.40
N HIS A 156 -4.41 15.50 26.77
CA HIS A 156 -3.87 16.25 27.90
C HIS A 156 -4.00 15.44 29.20
N ASP A 157 -5.18 14.88 29.47
CA ASP A 157 -5.44 14.10 30.68
C ASP A 157 -4.63 12.80 30.72
N SER A 158 -4.33 12.19 29.56
CA SER A 158 -3.41 11.05 29.47
C SER A 158 -1.97 11.44 29.81
N ILE A 159 -1.48 12.60 29.33
CA ILE A 159 -0.13 13.10 29.63
C ILE A 159 0.06 13.36 31.13
N ILE A 160 -0.95 13.89 31.81
CA ILE A 160 -0.92 14.16 33.26
C ILE A 160 -1.43 12.99 34.10
N SER A 161 -1.53 11.80 33.52
CA SER A 161 -1.93 10.54 34.18
C SER A 161 -3.30 10.58 34.88
N ARG A 162 -4.23 11.41 34.39
CA ARG A 162 -5.64 11.42 34.83
C ARG A 162 -6.52 10.46 34.06
N ARG A 163 -6.05 9.95 32.91
CA ARG A 163 -6.75 9.03 32.03
C ARG A 163 -5.77 8.00 31.47
N GLU A 164 -6.16 6.73 31.50
CA GLU A 164 -5.47 5.70 30.72
C GLU A 164 -6.17 5.56 29.36
N ASP A 165 -5.42 5.75 28.28
CA ASP A 165 -5.96 5.66 26.93
C ASP A 165 -4.87 5.20 25.97
N LEU A 166 -5.14 4.10 25.25
CA LEU A 166 -4.25 3.59 24.21
C LEU A 166 -4.41 4.36 22.88
N PHE A 167 -5.47 5.16 22.74
CA PHE A 167 -5.86 5.83 21.51
C PHE A 167 -5.88 4.82 20.34
N HIS A 168 -5.18 5.13 19.24
CA HIS A 168 -5.09 4.25 18.08
C HIS A 168 -4.40 2.91 18.40
N ARG A 169 -3.58 2.83 19.46
CA ARG A 169 -2.93 1.57 19.83
C ARG A 169 -3.92 0.49 20.23
N ARG A 170 -5.11 0.86 20.73
CA ARG A 170 -6.19 -0.10 21.08
C ARG A 170 -6.48 -1.06 19.92
N TYR A 171 -6.48 -0.54 18.70
CA TYR A 171 -6.84 -1.27 17.50
C TYR A 171 -5.71 -1.40 16.47
N LYS A 172 -4.47 -1.04 16.84
CA LYS A 172 -3.27 -1.10 15.97
C LYS A 172 -3.06 -2.47 15.32
N TYR A 173 -3.42 -3.55 16.01
CA TYR A 173 -3.24 -4.92 15.51
C TYR A 173 -4.56 -5.58 15.09
N SER A 174 -5.66 -4.83 15.01
CA SER A 174 -6.98 -5.36 14.67
C SER A 174 -7.34 -5.00 13.24
N TYR A 175 -7.81 -5.99 12.50
CA TYR A 175 -8.25 -5.85 11.12
C TYR A 175 -9.72 -6.20 11.05
N ILE A 176 -10.48 -5.42 10.29
CA ILE A 176 -11.88 -5.71 10.01
C ILE A 176 -11.95 -6.84 9.00
N ARG A 177 -12.66 -7.89 9.37
CA ARG A 177 -12.85 -9.10 8.55
C ARG A 177 -14.30 -9.20 8.14
N LEU A 178 -14.53 -9.05 6.85
CA LEU A 178 -15.87 -9.19 6.28
C LEU A 178 -16.24 -10.66 6.20
N THR A 179 -17.48 -10.96 6.55
CA THR A 179 -18.09 -12.29 6.44
C THR A 179 -18.99 -12.36 5.21
N ASP A 180 -19.22 -13.57 4.69
CA ASP A 180 -20.13 -13.82 3.56
C ASP A 180 -19.81 -13.01 2.29
N THR A 181 -18.54 -12.67 2.05
CA THR A 181 -18.10 -11.90 0.87
C THR A 181 -18.40 -12.60 -0.45
N ASP A 182 -18.49 -13.93 -0.44
CA ASP A 182 -18.91 -14.76 -1.58
C ASP A 182 -20.37 -14.49 -1.98
N LYS A 183 -21.23 -14.10 -1.05
CA LYS A 183 -22.66 -13.83 -1.27
C LYS A 183 -22.93 -12.41 -1.75
N LEU A 184 -21.95 -11.51 -1.71
CA LEU A 184 -22.10 -10.14 -2.19
C LEU A 184 -22.47 -10.12 -3.69
N PRO A 185 -23.42 -9.25 -4.10
CA PRO A 185 -23.78 -9.09 -5.50
C PRO A 185 -22.64 -8.46 -6.30
N GLU A 186 -22.63 -8.73 -7.62
CA GLU A 186 -21.73 -8.05 -8.55
C GLU A 186 -22.14 -6.58 -8.75
N ILE A 187 -21.15 -5.69 -8.79
CA ILE A 187 -21.31 -4.24 -8.87
C ILE A 187 -20.69 -3.74 -10.18
N PRO A 188 -21.50 -3.43 -11.19
CA PRO A 188 -20.99 -2.96 -12.49
C PRO A 188 -20.71 -1.45 -12.50
N CYS A 189 -21.12 -0.70 -11.46
CA CYS A 189 -21.05 0.75 -11.51
C CYS A 189 -19.77 1.35 -10.92
N VAL A 190 -18.88 0.55 -10.31
CA VAL A 190 -17.67 1.03 -9.63
C VAL A 190 -16.44 0.81 -10.51
N SER A 191 -15.72 1.88 -10.81
CA SER A 191 -14.52 1.89 -11.66
C SER A 191 -13.20 1.97 -10.89
N ALA A 192 -13.25 2.38 -9.62
CA ALA A 192 -12.07 2.40 -8.76
C ALA A 192 -12.45 2.08 -7.32
N LEU A 193 -11.65 1.22 -6.69
CA LEU A 193 -11.76 0.87 -5.28
C LEU A 193 -10.52 1.38 -4.56
N PHE A 194 -10.72 2.23 -3.57
CA PHE A 194 -9.68 2.63 -2.63
C PHE A 194 -10.07 2.11 -1.26
N ALA A 195 -9.46 1.01 -0.87
CA ALA A 195 -9.57 0.46 0.48
C ALA A 195 -8.42 1.00 1.36
N GLN A 196 -8.19 2.31 1.29
CA GLN A 196 -7.14 2.96 2.06
C GLN A 196 -7.35 2.77 3.56
N GLY A 197 -6.23 2.65 4.28
CA GLY A 197 -6.22 2.64 5.74
C GLY A 197 -6.91 3.89 6.29
N GLY A 198 -8.14 3.73 6.77
CA GLY A 198 -8.81 4.74 7.57
C GLY A 198 -8.27 4.75 8.99
N ASP A 199 -9.08 5.23 9.94
CA ASP A 199 -8.75 5.02 11.35
C ASP A 199 -8.66 3.51 11.67
N ARG A 200 -9.42 2.65 10.98
CA ARG A 200 -9.35 1.18 11.10
C ARG A 200 -9.11 0.49 9.77
N GLU A 201 -8.33 -0.58 9.81
CA GLU A 201 -7.89 -1.29 8.61
C GLU A 201 -8.84 -2.41 8.22
N LEU A 202 -9.12 -2.49 6.92
CA LEU A 202 -9.78 -3.64 6.30
C LEU A 202 -8.73 -4.71 6.02
N HIS A 203 -9.00 -5.94 6.44
CA HIS A 203 -8.08 -7.05 6.20
C HIS A 203 -7.79 -7.22 4.68
N PRO A 204 -6.54 -7.43 4.24
CA PRO A 204 -6.20 -7.45 2.81
C PRO A 204 -6.94 -8.53 2.00
N SER A 205 -7.22 -9.70 2.58
CA SER A 205 -8.07 -10.71 1.93
C SER A 205 -9.48 -10.19 1.62
N CYS A 206 -10.03 -9.30 2.47
CA CYS A 206 -11.33 -8.68 2.22
C CYS A 206 -11.24 -7.67 1.09
N GLN A 207 -10.13 -6.94 0.95
CA GLN A 207 -9.92 -6.04 -0.18
C GLN A 207 -9.94 -6.80 -1.51
N ALA A 208 -9.25 -7.95 -1.58
CA ALA A 208 -9.30 -8.86 -2.72
C ALA A 208 -10.72 -9.42 -2.98
N ALA A 209 -11.42 -9.85 -1.92
CA ALA A 209 -12.78 -10.37 -2.05
C ALA A 209 -13.79 -9.31 -2.55
N LEU A 210 -13.66 -8.05 -2.11
CA LEU A 210 -14.47 -6.95 -2.63
C LEU A 210 -14.13 -6.65 -4.09
N THR A 211 -12.85 -6.60 -4.45
CA THR A 211 -12.40 -6.42 -5.84
C THR A 211 -13.03 -7.44 -6.78
N ALA A 212 -13.13 -8.71 -6.35
CA ALA A 212 -13.75 -9.79 -7.15
C ALA A 212 -15.21 -9.53 -7.54
N LYS A 213 -15.90 -8.62 -6.84
CA LYS A 213 -17.30 -8.27 -7.08
C LYS A 213 -17.48 -7.03 -7.95
N LEU A 214 -16.40 -6.34 -8.31
CA LEU A 214 -16.46 -5.09 -9.09
C LEU A 214 -16.15 -5.36 -10.56
N THR A 215 -17.18 -5.53 -11.39
CA THR A 215 -17.06 -6.04 -12.78
C THR A 215 -16.81 -4.94 -13.83
N SER A 216 -16.38 -3.77 -13.40
CA SER A 216 -16.06 -2.63 -14.29
C SER A 216 -14.87 -1.83 -13.74
N LEU A 217 -14.03 -2.51 -12.97
CA LEU A 217 -12.92 -1.91 -12.26
C LEU A 217 -11.81 -1.53 -13.24
N LYS A 218 -11.36 -0.27 -13.18
CA LYS A 218 -10.24 0.26 -13.96
C LYS A 218 -8.98 0.43 -13.13
N LYS A 219 -9.14 0.64 -11.82
CA LYS A 219 -8.04 0.90 -10.87
C LYS A 219 -8.27 0.12 -9.58
N VAL A 220 -7.22 -0.56 -9.13
CA VAL A 220 -7.15 -1.25 -7.84
C VAL A 220 -6.09 -0.54 -6.99
N ASP A 221 -6.48 -0.11 -5.80
CA ASP A 221 -5.58 0.49 -4.81
C ASP A 221 -5.86 -0.16 -3.44
N TRP A 222 -4.92 -0.99 -3.01
CA TRP A 222 -4.99 -1.75 -1.76
C TRP A 222 -3.90 -1.30 -0.81
N GLN A 223 -4.24 -1.29 0.48
CA GLN A 223 -3.31 -0.87 1.52
C GLN A 223 -3.56 -1.60 2.84
N TYR A 224 -2.51 -2.04 3.52
CA TYR A 224 -2.61 -2.48 4.92
C TYR A 224 -1.28 -2.30 5.66
N THR A 225 -1.33 -2.20 6.99
CA THR A 225 -0.15 -2.15 7.84
C THR A 225 0.10 -3.53 8.45
N GLU A 226 1.35 -3.99 8.47
CA GLU A 226 1.71 -5.21 9.18
C GLU A 226 1.59 -5.04 10.71
N PRO A 227 1.28 -6.11 11.46
CA PRO A 227 1.05 -6.04 12.90
C PRO A 227 2.36 -5.94 13.71
N GLY A 228 3.31 -5.08 13.33
CA GLY A 228 4.54 -4.84 14.08
C GLY A 228 5.44 -6.08 14.17
N VAL A 229 5.90 -6.41 15.37
CA VAL A 229 6.84 -7.52 15.63
C VAL A 229 6.16 -8.90 15.72
N TYR A 230 4.84 -8.97 15.57
CA TYR A 230 4.05 -10.18 15.85
C TYR A 230 3.98 -11.13 14.65
N VAL A 231 5.09 -11.85 14.43
CA VAL A 231 5.33 -12.77 13.28
C VAL A 231 4.19 -13.77 13.02
N PRO A 232 3.57 -14.43 14.03
CA PRO A 232 2.47 -15.37 13.76
C PRO A 232 1.29 -14.71 13.04
N LEU A 233 0.94 -13.46 13.42
CA LEU A 233 -0.13 -12.73 12.77
C LEU A 233 0.30 -12.18 11.40
N GLN A 234 1.56 -11.73 11.23
CA GLN A 234 2.10 -11.35 9.91
C GLN A 234 1.97 -12.50 8.90
N ARG A 235 2.45 -13.70 9.26
CA ARG A 235 2.38 -14.88 8.38
C ARG A 235 0.94 -15.24 8.06
N GLN A 236 0.05 -15.22 9.06
CA GLN A 236 -1.37 -15.49 8.85
C GLN A 236 -2.01 -14.51 7.85
N ILE A 237 -1.79 -13.20 8.01
CA ILE A 237 -2.34 -12.18 7.10
C ILE A 237 -1.81 -12.38 5.67
N ARG A 238 -0.51 -12.64 5.53
CA ARG A 238 0.13 -12.90 4.23
C ARG A 238 -0.44 -14.15 3.56
N GLU A 239 -0.56 -15.26 4.30
CA GLU A 239 -1.12 -16.52 3.78
C GLU A 239 -2.57 -16.33 3.30
N GLU A 240 -3.39 -15.65 4.09
CA GLU A 240 -4.79 -15.36 3.73
C GLU A 240 -4.91 -14.43 2.51
N LEU A 241 -3.99 -13.46 2.36
CA LEU A 241 -3.91 -12.62 1.17
C LEU A 241 -3.48 -13.44 -0.07
N VAL A 242 -2.49 -14.32 0.08
CA VAL A 242 -2.05 -15.23 -1.00
C VAL A 242 -3.20 -16.09 -1.49
N GLN A 243 -3.90 -16.78 -0.59
CA GLN A 243 -5.06 -17.60 -0.93
C GLN A 243 -6.17 -16.80 -1.64
N SER A 244 -6.34 -15.53 -1.27
CA SER A 244 -7.33 -14.66 -1.92
C SER A 244 -6.90 -14.26 -3.33
N LEU A 245 -5.62 -13.97 -3.54
CA LEU A 245 -5.04 -13.62 -4.83
C LEU A 245 -5.02 -14.79 -5.81
N GLU A 246 -4.75 -16.02 -5.33
CA GLU A 246 -4.77 -17.23 -6.17
C GLU A 246 -6.14 -17.45 -6.86
N ASN A 247 -7.21 -17.02 -6.21
CA ASN A 247 -8.58 -17.16 -6.71
C ASN A 247 -9.08 -15.90 -7.44
N LEU A 248 -8.35 -14.78 -7.34
CA LEU A 248 -8.76 -13.51 -7.93
C LEU A 248 -8.32 -13.42 -9.38
N ARG A 249 -9.26 -13.05 -10.25
CA ARG A 249 -8.96 -12.71 -11.64
C ARG A 249 -8.89 -11.19 -11.80
N VAL A 250 -7.90 -10.71 -12.54
CA VAL A 250 -7.85 -9.31 -12.95
C VAL A 250 -9.01 -9.04 -13.90
N ASP A 251 -9.83 -8.04 -13.59
CA ASP A 251 -10.89 -7.60 -14.51
C ASP A 251 -10.26 -7.06 -15.81
N PRO A 252 -10.76 -7.45 -17.01
CA PRO A 252 -10.18 -7.03 -18.29
C PRO A 252 -10.17 -5.52 -18.56
N ALA A 253 -10.84 -4.72 -17.73
CA ALA A 253 -10.81 -3.25 -17.79
C ALA A 253 -9.75 -2.63 -16.88
N VAL A 254 -9.09 -3.39 -15.99
CA VAL A 254 -8.08 -2.87 -15.06
C VAL A 254 -6.85 -2.41 -15.82
N THR A 255 -6.44 -1.18 -15.55
CA THR A 255 -5.27 -0.52 -16.15
C THR A 255 -4.22 -0.14 -15.12
N SER A 256 -4.57 -0.14 -13.84
CA SER A 256 -3.68 0.25 -12.74
C SER A 256 -3.89 -0.66 -11.54
N PHE A 257 -2.80 -1.19 -11.00
CA PHE A 257 -2.77 -1.96 -9.77
C PHE A 257 -1.74 -1.35 -8.82
N HIS A 258 -2.15 -1.11 -7.59
CA HIS A 258 -1.31 -0.62 -6.51
C HIS A 258 -1.59 -1.42 -5.24
N LEU A 259 -0.53 -1.94 -4.62
CA LEU A 259 -0.56 -2.57 -3.30
C LEU A 259 0.52 -1.95 -2.42
N ASP A 260 0.10 -1.28 -1.34
CA ASP A 260 0.96 -0.70 -0.31
C ASP A 260 0.88 -1.54 0.97
N VAL A 261 2.01 -2.16 1.32
CA VAL A 261 2.19 -2.90 2.58
C VAL A 261 3.09 -2.09 3.49
N THR A 262 2.49 -1.43 4.49
CA THR A 262 3.25 -0.69 5.49
C THR A 262 3.90 -1.66 6.49
N SER A 263 5.18 -1.94 6.26
CA SER A 263 5.99 -2.86 7.06
C SER A 263 6.44 -2.32 8.42
N HIS A 264 6.80 -3.24 9.32
CA HIS A 264 7.44 -2.87 10.57
C HIS A 264 8.92 -2.49 10.40
N LYS A 265 9.24 -1.34 11.00
CA LYS A 265 10.50 -0.86 11.60
C LYS A 265 11.44 -1.86 12.30
N TYR A 266 12.35 -2.60 11.65
CA TYR A 266 13.37 -3.37 12.41
C TYR A 266 14.66 -2.59 12.57
N LEU A 267 15.26 -2.64 13.75
CA LEU A 267 16.58 -2.04 13.99
C LEU A 267 17.66 -2.92 13.33
N HIS A 268 18.73 -2.33 12.80
CA HIS A 268 19.74 -3.07 12.01
C HIS A 268 20.48 -4.18 12.78
N HIS A 269 20.55 -4.10 14.10
CA HIS A 269 21.15 -5.16 14.93
C HIS A 269 20.19 -6.34 15.20
N GLN A 270 18.92 -6.23 14.80
CA GLN A 270 17.93 -7.27 15.03
C GLN A 270 18.01 -8.35 13.95
N ARG A 271 17.73 -9.58 14.37
CA ARG A 271 17.46 -10.68 13.45
C ARG A 271 16.05 -10.54 12.89
N LEU A 272 15.92 -10.75 11.58
CA LEU A 272 14.64 -10.61 10.89
C LEU A 272 13.85 -11.92 10.91
N PRO A 273 12.51 -11.87 10.97
CA PRO A 273 11.70 -13.06 10.80
C PRO A 273 11.69 -13.52 9.34
N ASN A 274 11.73 -14.83 9.13
CA ASN A 274 11.44 -15.41 7.82
C ASN A 274 9.92 -15.50 7.62
N LEU A 275 9.35 -14.59 6.84
CA LEU A 275 7.93 -14.54 6.48
C LEU A 275 7.54 -15.55 5.39
N ALA A 276 8.50 -16.01 4.58
CA ALA A 276 8.28 -16.98 3.51
C ALA A 276 8.31 -18.45 3.98
N PHE A 277 8.82 -18.74 5.18
CA PHE A 277 8.92 -20.11 5.70
C PHE A 277 7.55 -20.84 5.71
N PRO A 278 7.47 -22.11 5.26
CA PRO A 278 8.57 -23.01 4.87
C PRO A 278 8.92 -22.99 3.37
N HIS A 279 8.45 -22.01 2.61
CA HIS A 279 8.63 -21.96 1.17
C HIS A 279 10.03 -21.47 0.78
N GLU A 280 10.57 -22.00 -0.32
CA GLU A 280 11.86 -21.57 -0.88
C GLU A 280 11.77 -20.20 -1.56
N GLN A 281 10.61 -19.89 -2.14
CA GLN A 281 10.27 -18.58 -2.73
C GLN A 281 9.19 -17.92 -1.88
N ASP A 282 9.14 -16.59 -1.88
CA ASP A 282 8.05 -15.86 -1.22
C ASP A 282 6.71 -16.08 -1.94
N PRO A 283 5.71 -16.69 -1.27
CA PRO A 283 4.42 -16.97 -1.89
C PRO A 283 3.66 -15.70 -2.31
N LEU A 284 3.84 -14.60 -1.57
CA LEU A 284 3.19 -13.31 -1.90
C LEU A 284 3.78 -12.72 -3.19
N SER A 285 5.10 -12.64 -3.28
CA SER A 285 5.80 -12.20 -4.49
C SER A 285 5.41 -13.05 -5.71
N SER A 286 5.36 -14.38 -5.55
CA SER A 286 4.98 -15.32 -6.61
C SER A 286 3.52 -15.17 -7.07
N VAL A 287 2.56 -15.07 -6.14
CA VAL A 287 1.15 -14.91 -6.53
C VAL A 287 0.90 -13.54 -7.17
N LEU A 288 1.59 -12.49 -6.72
CA LEU A 288 1.54 -11.17 -7.35
C LEU A 288 2.07 -11.21 -8.78
N HIS A 289 3.17 -11.93 -9.04
CA HIS A 289 3.69 -12.13 -10.38
C HIS A 289 2.62 -12.68 -11.33
N HIS A 290 1.91 -13.72 -10.90
CA HIS A 290 0.86 -14.36 -11.69
C HIS A 290 -0.38 -13.48 -11.83
N TYR A 291 -0.81 -12.82 -10.75
CA TYR A 291 -1.93 -11.89 -10.78
C TYR A 291 -1.67 -10.75 -11.79
N ILE A 292 -0.53 -10.08 -11.70
CA ILE A 292 -0.12 -9.01 -12.63
C ILE A 292 -0.07 -9.55 -14.08
N GLY A 293 0.52 -10.74 -14.26
CA GLY A 293 0.65 -11.36 -15.58
C GLY A 293 -0.66 -11.78 -16.22
N SER A 294 -1.74 -11.95 -15.44
CA SER A 294 -3.07 -12.24 -15.95
C SER A 294 -3.82 -11.02 -16.50
N GLY A 295 -3.33 -9.79 -16.22
CA GLY A 295 -3.98 -8.56 -16.63
C GLY A 295 -3.70 -8.20 -18.10
N GLU A 296 -4.67 -8.40 -18.98
CA GLU A 296 -4.53 -8.13 -20.43
C GLU A 296 -4.38 -6.64 -20.80
N LYS A 297 -4.86 -5.73 -19.93
CA LYS A 297 -4.82 -4.27 -20.13
C LYS A 297 -4.12 -3.53 -18.99
N LEU A 298 -3.43 -4.25 -18.12
CA LEU A 298 -2.74 -3.66 -16.97
C LEU A 298 -1.53 -2.86 -17.46
N ILE A 299 -1.52 -1.55 -17.21
CA ILE A 299 -0.50 -0.61 -17.72
C ILE A 299 0.46 -0.19 -16.61
N ASN A 300 -0.06 0.11 -15.43
CA ASN A 300 0.72 0.60 -14.30
C ASN A 300 0.64 -0.37 -13.13
N VAL A 301 1.81 -0.75 -12.62
CA VAL A 301 1.99 -1.62 -11.46
C VAL A 301 2.82 -0.88 -10.44
N ARG A 302 2.29 -0.74 -9.23
CA ARG A 302 3.04 -0.24 -8.07
C ARG A 302 2.93 -1.23 -6.92
N TYR A 303 4.05 -1.54 -6.28
CA TYR A 303 4.09 -2.38 -5.10
C TYR A 303 5.04 -1.76 -4.07
N ASP A 304 4.56 -1.60 -2.84
CA ASP A 304 5.36 -1.13 -1.71
C ASP A 304 5.35 -2.24 -0.64
N GLY A 305 6.53 -2.71 -0.19
CA GLY A 305 6.65 -3.72 0.87
C GLY A 305 7.77 -4.75 0.68
N THR A 306 7.72 -5.86 1.43
CA THR A 306 8.72 -6.94 1.33
C THR A 306 8.62 -7.67 -0.02
N VAL A 307 9.74 -7.88 -0.71
CA VAL A 307 9.80 -8.53 -2.03
C VAL A 307 10.93 -9.54 -2.08
N ASP A 308 10.85 -10.56 -2.94
CA ASP A 308 12.03 -11.32 -3.38
C ASP A 308 12.07 -11.45 -4.92
N ALA A 309 13.06 -12.18 -5.44
CA ALA A 309 13.25 -12.37 -6.88
C ALA A 309 12.02 -12.99 -7.58
N SER A 310 11.17 -13.73 -6.86
CA SER A 310 10.01 -14.42 -7.43
C SER A 310 8.91 -13.47 -7.90
N LEU A 311 8.91 -12.19 -7.47
CA LEU A 311 8.00 -11.19 -8.03
C LEU A 311 8.24 -11.00 -9.53
N PHE A 312 9.49 -11.02 -9.97
CA PHE A 312 9.86 -10.83 -11.38
C PHE A 312 10.15 -12.14 -12.10
N TRP A 313 10.60 -13.15 -11.36
CA TRP A 313 11.05 -14.42 -11.92
C TRP A 313 10.79 -15.62 -10.98
N PRO A 314 9.53 -16.11 -10.89
CA PRO A 314 9.19 -17.24 -10.03
C PRO A 314 9.62 -18.61 -10.60
N TYR A 315 10.15 -18.66 -11.82
CA TYR A 315 10.45 -19.91 -12.52
C TYR A 315 11.73 -20.58 -12.03
N SER A 316 11.63 -21.87 -11.70
CA SER A 316 12.75 -22.68 -11.24
C SER A 316 13.72 -23.05 -12.37
N SER A 317 14.92 -23.48 -12.02
CA SER A 317 15.90 -24.00 -12.98
C SER A 317 15.35 -25.21 -13.74
N GLY A 318 15.08 -25.04 -15.03
CA GLY A 318 14.50 -26.09 -15.90
C GLY A 318 13.02 -25.91 -16.22
N GLU A 319 12.33 -24.96 -15.59
CA GLU A 319 10.99 -24.56 -16.00
C GLU A 319 11.05 -23.60 -17.19
N GLU A 320 10.17 -23.81 -18.16
CA GLU A 320 10.09 -22.95 -19.34
C GLU A 320 9.28 -21.69 -19.00
N ALA A 321 10.00 -20.59 -18.73
CA ALA A 321 9.36 -19.30 -18.51
C ALA A 321 8.63 -18.84 -19.78
N PRO A 322 7.43 -18.21 -19.67
CA PRO A 322 6.68 -17.68 -20.80
C PRO A 322 7.50 -16.73 -21.68
N GLU A 323 7.31 -16.78 -22.99
CA GLU A 323 8.07 -15.92 -23.92
C GLU A 323 7.89 -14.43 -23.61
N GLN A 324 6.69 -14.05 -23.18
CA GLN A 324 6.34 -12.68 -22.79
C GLN A 324 5.79 -12.71 -21.36
N LEU A 325 6.29 -11.79 -20.54
CA LEU A 325 5.79 -11.50 -19.20
C LEU A 325 5.12 -10.14 -19.22
N TRP A 326 4.00 -10.01 -18.50
CA TRP A 326 3.33 -8.72 -18.24
C TRP A 326 3.15 -7.88 -19.51
N ALA A 327 2.58 -8.50 -20.57
CA ALA A 327 2.68 -8.02 -21.94
C ALA A 327 2.12 -6.60 -22.18
N SER A 328 1.18 -6.13 -21.37
CA SER A 328 0.57 -4.80 -21.47
C SER A 328 1.20 -3.75 -20.55
N VAL A 329 2.09 -4.15 -19.63
CA VAL A 329 2.61 -3.26 -18.58
C VAL A 329 3.62 -2.29 -19.18
N HIS A 330 3.40 -1.00 -18.92
CA HIS A 330 4.29 0.09 -19.36
C HIS A 330 5.16 0.60 -18.21
N HIS A 331 4.63 0.60 -16.98
CA HIS A 331 5.30 1.17 -15.81
C HIS A 331 5.24 0.17 -14.65
N VAL A 332 6.41 -0.16 -14.11
CA VAL A 332 6.57 -0.96 -12.91
C VAL A 332 7.32 -0.14 -11.88
N SER A 333 6.77 -0.01 -10.68
CA SER A 333 7.41 0.67 -9.55
C SER A 333 7.36 -0.26 -8.34
N VAL A 334 8.52 -0.61 -7.80
CA VAL A 334 8.63 -1.43 -6.60
C VAL A 334 9.47 -0.67 -5.57
N ASP A 335 8.81 -0.20 -4.51
CA ASP A 335 9.47 0.34 -3.31
C ASP A 335 9.58 -0.80 -2.30
N PHE A 336 10.75 -1.44 -2.25
CA PHE A 336 10.95 -2.62 -1.42
C PHE A 336 11.51 -2.26 -0.06
N ASP A 337 11.07 -2.99 0.97
CA ASP A 337 11.67 -2.88 2.29
C ASP A 337 13.15 -3.28 2.25
N TYR A 338 14.00 -2.63 3.05
CA TYR A 338 15.40 -3.01 3.24
C TYR A 338 15.60 -4.46 3.76
N ARG A 339 14.51 -5.14 4.11
CA ARG A 339 14.47 -6.55 4.52
C ARG A 339 13.73 -7.39 3.48
N GLY A 340 14.29 -8.55 3.17
CA GLY A 340 13.64 -9.58 2.35
C GLY A 340 12.65 -10.42 3.16
N PRO A 341 11.66 -11.04 2.50
CA PRO A 341 10.66 -11.91 3.14
C PRO A 341 11.27 -13.18 3.73
N HIS A 342 12.51 -13.54 3.38
CA HIS A 342 13.25 -14.69 3.93
C HIS A 342 13.95 -14.41 5.25
N GLY A 343 13.77 -13.21 5.82
CA GLY A 343 14.43 -12.81 7.07
C GLY A 343 15.90 -12.47 6.89
N LYS A 344 16.28 -11.95 5.73
CA LYS A 344 17.62 -11.44 5.44
C LYS A 344 17.56 -9.95 5.10
N TRP A 345 18.61 -9.21 5.43
CA TRP A 345 18.78 -7.80 5.11
C TRP A 345 19.33 -7.64 3.70
N TYR A 346 18.75 -6.76 2.89
CA TYR A 346 19.32 -6.40 1.58
C TYR A 346 20.64 -5.63 1.69
N LEU A 347 20.87 -5.03 2.86
CA LEU A 347 22.03 -4.22 3.16
C LEU A 347 22.81 -4.79 4.35
N GLN A 348 24.12 -4.63 4.31
CA GLN A 348 25.09 -5.04 5.32
C GLN A 348 25.98 -3.85 5.71
N ALA A 349 26.84 -4.07 6.70
CA ALA A 349 27.87 -3.11 7.06
C ALA A 349 28.79 -2.84 5.86
N GLU A 350 29.26 -1.61 5.71
CA GLU A 350 30.27 -1.28 4.70
C GLU A 350 31.54 -2.10 4.95
N PRO A 351 32.11 -2.74 3.91
CA PRO A 351 33.37 -3.44 4.07
C PRO A 351 34.48 -2.45 4.44
N PRO A 352 35.43 -2.83 5.32
CA PRO A 352 36.54 -1.95 5.69
C PRO A 352 37.38 -1.61 4.46
N GLN A 353 37.63 -0.31 4.24
CA GLN A 353 38.35 0.20 3.06
C GLN A 353 39.87 -0.02 3.15
N ASP A 354 40.45 -0.16 4.35
CA ASP A 354 41.88 -0.46 4.59
C ASP A 354 42.10 -1.40 5.80
N GLU A 355 43.12 -2.26 5.76
CA GLU A 355 43.48 -3.15 6.90
C GLU A 355 43.84 -2.38 8.19
N SER A 356 44.24 -1.10 8.07
CA SER A 356 44.58 -0.22 9.21
C SER A 356 43.38 0.43 9.90
N ASP A 357 42.19 0.43 9.31
CA ASP A 357 40.96 0.94 9.95
C ASP A 357 40.30 -0.10 10.88
N SER A 358 40.86 -1.32 10.92
CA SER A 358 40.44 -2.38 11.85
C SER A 358 40.76 -2.09 13.33
N ASP A 359 41.56 -1.07 13.61
CA ASP A 359 41.92 -0.61 14.97
C ASP A 359 40.94 0.45 15.54
N SER A 360 39.85 0.78 14.84
CA SER A 360 38.79 1.60 15.42
C SER A 360 38.05 0.81 16.52
N GLU A 361 38.39 1.10 17.78
CA GLU A 361 37.85 0.52 19.03
C GLU A 361 36.34 0.80 19.26
N ILE A 362 35.49 0.63 18.26
CA ILE A 362 34.05 0.52 18.48
C ILE A 362 33.70 -0.95 18.22
N PRO A 363 33.39 -1.75 19.26
CA PRO A 363 32.84 -3.08 19.08
C PRO A 363 31.42 -2.93 18.57
N ILE A 364 31.25 -2.55 17.30
CA ILE A 364 30.03 -2.84 16.57
C ILE A 364 30.03 -4.36 16.50
N ASP A 365 29.02 -5.01 17.07
CA ASP A 365 28.78 -6.42 16.81
C ASP A 365 28.46 -6.57 15.33
N HIS A 366 29.50 -6.58 14.48
CA HIS A 366 29.42 -6.73 13.03
C HIS A 366 28.81 -8.11 12.65
N HIS A 367 28.53 -8.95 13.64
CA HIS A 367 27.82 -10.23 13.52
C HIS A 367 26.36 -10.17 13.98
N ALA A 368 25.80 -8.98 14.24
CA ALA A 368 24.41 -8.80 14.63
C ALA A 368 23.45 -9.25 13.51
N GLY A 369 23.15 -10.55 13.49
CA GLY A 369 21.90 -11.13 13.03
C GLY A 369 21.62 -11.22 11.53
N ASP A 370 22.63 -11.40 10.67
CA ASP A 370 22.40 -11.65 9.23
C ASP A 370 21.62 -12.94 8.96
N GLU A 371 21.70 -13.90 9.89
CA GLU A 371 20.92 -15.12 9.85
C GLU A 371 19.47 -14.88 10.30
N PRO A 372 18.47 -15.34 9.51
CA PRO A 372 17.06 -15.24 9.87
C PRO A 372 16.78 -15.79 11.26
N LEU A 373 15.77 -15.23 11.94
CA LEU A 373 15.26 -15.83 13.17
C LEU A 373 14.94 -17.32 12.93
N PRO A 374 15.37 -18.23 13.82
CA PRO A 374 15.12 -19.65 13.65
C PRO A 374 13.62 -19.92 13.42
N PRO A 375 13.23 -20.80 12.49
CA PRO A 375 11.81 -21.08 12.24
C PRO A 375 11.03 -21.53 13.48
N GLY A 376 11.72 -22.16 14.43
CA GLY A 376 11.18 -22.60 15.71
C GLY A 376 11.16 -21.55 16.82
N THR A 377 11.60 -20.31 16.57
CA THR A 377 11.49 -19.22 17.55
C THR A 377 10.01 -18.94 17.81
N PRO A 378 9.52 -19.14 19.04
CA PRO A 378 8.14 -18.87 19.37
C PRO A 378 7.85 -17.38 19.15
N GLY A 379 6.90 -17.09 18.26
CA GLY A 379 6.38 -15.73 18.11
C GLY A 379 5.27 -15.45 19.11
N HIS A 380 5.00 -14.17 19.37
CA HIS A 380 3.86 -13.75 20.16
C HIS A 380 2.72 -13.30 19.23
N TYR A 381 1.48 -13.65 19.59
CA TYR A 381 0.32 -12.93 19.05
C TYR A 381 0.22 -11.54 19.73
N PRO A 382 -0.32 -10.52 19.05
CA PRO A 382 -0.48 -9.22 19.65
C PRO A 382 -1.40 -9.25 20.88
N PRO A 383 -1.27 -8.26 21.79
CA PRO A 383 -2.18 -8.14 22.91
C PRO A 383 -3.65 -8.07 22.45
N GLY A 384 -4.53 -8.74 23.18
CA GLY A 384 -5.97 -8.83 22.86
C GLY A 384 -6.38 -10.03 21.99
N TYR A 385 -5.43 -10.79 21.43
CA TYR A 385 -5.72 -12.02 20.67
C TYR A 385 -5.87 -13.27 21.56
N ARG A 386 -5.16 -13.26 22.69
CA ARG A 386 -4.92 -14.41 23.56
C ARG A 386 -5.25 -14.05 25.02
N SER A 387 -4.82 -14.85 25.99
CA SER A 387 -5.10 -14.56 27.41
C SER A 387 -4.46 -13.24 27.87
N PRO A 388 -4.92 -12.63 28.98
CA PRO A 388 -4.27 -11.44 29.55
C PRO A 388 -2.79 -11.66 29.88
N GLU A 389 -2.41 -12.86 30.33
CA GLU A 389 -1.02 -13.23 30.62
C GLU A 389 -0.18 -13.26 29.33
N GLU A 390 -0.72 -13.84 28.26
CA GLU A 390 -0.08 -13.87 26.94
C GLU A 390 0.03 -12.45 26.35
N ALA A 391 -0.98 -11.60 26.56
CA ALA A 391 -0.93 -10.19 26.16
C ALA A 391 0.17 -9.42 26.90
N GLN A 392 0.36 -9.67 28.20
CA GLN A 392 1.45 -9.07 28.97
C GLN A 392 2.82 -9.56 28.47
N ALA A 393 2.94 -10.85 28.13
CA ALA A 393 4.15 -11.40 27.53
C ALA A 393 4.45 -10.79 26.15
N ALA A 394 3.41 -10.62 25.31
CA ALA A 394 3.52 -9.97 24.00
C ALA A 394 4.02 -8.52 24.12
N LEU A 395 3.49 -7.76 25.08
CA LEU A 395 3.94 -6.40 25.35
C LEU A 395 5.37 -6.34 25.91
N GLN A 396 5.78 -7.32 26.73
CA GLN A 396 7.16 -7.43 27.20
C GLN A 396 8.11 -7.77 26.05
N TYR A 397 7.68 -8.64 25.14
CA TYR A 397 8.42 -8.99 23.94
C TYR A 397 8.61 -7.76 23.03
N GLU A 398 7.54 -7.03 22.69
CA GLU A 398 7.63 -5.80 21.90
C GLU A 398 8.54 -4.76 22.58
N LYS A 399 8.42 -4.57 23.89
CA LYS A 399 9.33 -3.69 24.66
C LYS A 399 10.77 -4.17 24.72
N SER A 400 11.03 -5.47 24.59
CA SER A 400 12.40 -6.00 24.55
C SER A 400 13.09 -5.74 23.22
N LEU A 401 12.30 -5.46 22.18
CA LEU A 401 12.79 -5.07 20.86
C LEU A 401 12.97 -3.54 20.76
N ASP A 402 12.13 -2.78 21.49
CA ASP A 402 12.32 -1.35 21.71
C ASP A 402 13.41 -1.09 22.78
N ARG A 403 14.64 -0.80 22.33
CA ARG A 403 15.78 -0.17 23.05
C ARG A 403 16.89 -1.09 23.59
N VAL A 404 18.10 -0.85 23.08
CA VAL A 404 19.31 -0.79 23.91
C VAL A 404 19.59 0.70 24.14
N LEU A 405 19.15 1.25 25.28
CA LEU A 405 19.75 2.50 25.76
C LEU A 405 21.14 2.14 26.30
N ASP A 406 22.20 2.78 25.82
CA ASP A 406 23.50 2.65 26.46
C ASP A 406 23.38 3.15 27.91
N PRO A 407 23.63 2.31 28.94
CA PRO A 407 23.48 2.70 30.34
C PRO A 407 24.42 3.85 30.76
N GLY A 408 25.41 4.20 29.93
CA GLY A 408 26.51 5.10 30.29
C GLY A 408 26.23 6.60 30.18
N ASP A 409 25.52 7.07 29.14
CA ASP A 409 25.48 8.52 28.85
C ASP A 409 24.12 9.11 28.44
N GLY A 410 23.10 8.28 28.19
CA GLY A 410 21.78 8.75 27.80
C GLY A 410 21.75 9.50 26.46
N THR A 411 22.78 9.35 25.63
CA THR A 411 22.84 9.91 24.28
C THR A 411 22.40 8.87 23.24
N PHE A 412 21.73 9.36 22.19
CA PHE A 412 21.38 8.57 21.02
C PHE A 412 22.56 8.64 20.06
N ASP A 413 23.24 7.52 19.85
CA ASP A 413 24.25 7.44 18.79
C ASP A 413 23.56 6.87 17.54
N SER A 414 22.85 7.72 16.80
CA SER A 414 22.13 7.32 15.57
C SER A 414 23.06 6.69 14.54
N ASP A 415 24.34 7.05 14.55
CA ASP A 415 25.35 6.51 13.64
C ASP A 415 25.70 5.05 13.94
N LYS A 416 25.46 4.56 15.17
CA LYS A 416 25.65 3.14 15.55
C LYS A 416 24.48 2.24 15.17
N GLU A 417 23.27 2.79 15.02
CA GLU A 417 22.09 2.01 14.62
C GLU A 417 21.94 1.92 13.10
N ASP A 418 22.46 2.89 12.34
CA ASP A 418 22.34 2.96 10.87
C ASP A 418 23.51 2.37 10.09
N PHE A 419 24.07 1.24 10.52
CA PHE A 419 25.28 0.67 9.88
C PHE A 419 25.02 -0.10 8.57
N ARG A 420 23.79 -0.56 8.31
CA ARG A 420 23.46 -1.36 7.12
C ARG A 420 23.22 -0.48 5.90
N ARG A 421 24.31 -0.02 5.27
CA ARG A 421 24.27 0.92 4.12
C ARG A 421 24.80 0.32 2.83
N TRP A 422 25.53 -0.79 2.90
CA TRP A 422 26.18 -1.41 1.74
C TRP A 422 25.37 -2.60 1.21
N PRO A 423 25.14 -2.75 -0.10
CA PRO A 423 24.38 -3.89 -0.61
C PRO A 423 24.99 -5.26 -0.25
N ASN A 424 24.15 -6.20 0.20
CA ASN A 424 24.56 -7.58 0.47
C ASN A 424 24.41 -8.43 -0.80
N ASP A 425 25.54 -8.84 -1.36
CA ASP A 425 25.62 -9.57 -2.61
C ASP A 425 24.76 -10.83 -2.66
N GLU A 426 24.64 -11.58 -1.55
CA GLU A 426 23.92 -12.85 -1.51
C GLU A 426 22.42 -12.70 -1.75
N VAL A 427 21.86 -11.54 -1.43
CA VAL A 427 20.41 -11.29 -1.48
C VAL A 427 20.02 -10.25 -2.51
N ILE A 428 20.84 -9.23 -2.72
CA ILE A 428 20.54 -8.17 -3.70
C ILE A 428 20.74 -8.66 -5.14
N ASN A 429 21.82 -9.43 -5.42
CA ASN A 429 22.08 -9.90 -6.78
C ASN A 429 20.96 -10.83 -7.29
N PRO A 430 20.42 -11.78 -6.51
CA PRO A 430 19.26 -12.57 -6.95
C PRO A 430 18.03 -11.72 -7.27
N LEU A 431 17.74 -10.69 -6.46
CA LEU A 431 16.62 -9.78 -6.72
C LEU A 431 16.84 -9.01 -8.04
N LEU A 432 18.03 -8.44 -8.23
CA LEU A 432 18.39 -7.72 -9.46
C LEU A 432 18.41 -8.63 -10.69
N GLU A 433 18.84 -9.88 -10.53
CA GLU A 433 18.79 -10.89 -11.59
C GLU A 433 17.33 -11.20 -11.97
N GLY A 434 16.46 -11.42 -10.98
CA GLY A 434 15.03 -11.60 -11.21
C GLY A 434 14.42 -10.42 -11.95
N PHE A 435 14.69 -9.20 -11.49
CA PHE A 435 14.27 -7.95 -12.12
C PHE A 435 14.73 -7.87 -13.58
N GLY A 436 16.02 -8.05 -13.84
CA GLY A 436 16.60 -8.01 -15.19
C GLY A 436 15.99 -9.04 -16.14
N ARG A 437 15.81 -10.28 -15.67
CA ARG A 437 15.18 -11.36 -16.47
C ARG A 437 13.70 -11.06 -16.75
N GLY A 438 12.99 -10.51 -15.77
CA GLY A 438 11.60 -10.10 -15.89
C GLY A 438 11.43 -9.03 -16.96
N ILE A 439 12.13 -7.89 -16.82
CA ILE A 439 11.99 -6.75 -17.74
C ILE A 439 12.41 -7.11 -19.17
N ALA A 440 13.37 -8.01 -19.36
CA ALA A 440 13.78 -8.50 -20.68
C ALA A 440 12.68 -9.25 -21.45
N ARG A 441 11.56 -9.59 -20.78
CA ARG A 441 10.39 -10.24 -21.36
C ARG A 441 9.12 -9.38 -21.35
N MET A 442 9.22 -8.09 -21.02
CA MET A 442 8.08 -7.16 -20.98
C MET A 442 8.03 -6.29 -22.26
N PRO A 443 7.32 -6.71 -23.33
CA PRO A 443 7.43 -6.07 -24.64
C PRO A 443 6.93 -4.62 -24.70
N ALA A 444 6.02 -4.23 -23.80
CA ALA A 444 5.43 -2.88 -23.78
C ALA A 444 6.08 -1.96 -22.73
N LEU A 445 7.09 -2.44 -22.01
CA LEU A 445 7.70 -1.71 -20.90
C LEU A 445 8.33 -0.40 -21.37
N LYS A 446 8.04 0.68 -20.65
CA LYS A 446 8.59 2.01 -20.88
C LYS A 446 9.51 2.43 -19.76
N PHE A 447 9.19 2.02 -18.53
CA PHE A 447 9.88 2.37 -17.32
C PHE A 447 9.71 1.27 -16.28
N ALA A 448 10.80 0.91 -15.61
CA ALA A 448 10.73 0.08 -14.41
C ALA A 448 11.69 0.61 -13.37
N GLU A 449 11.27 0.68 -12.12
CA GLU A 449 12.11 1.04 -10.98
C GLU A 449 11.99 0.02 -9.85
N LEU A 450 13.13 -0.24 -9.23
CA LEU A 450 13.27 -0.99 -7.99
C LEU A 450 14.05 -0.10 -7.02
N THR A 451 13.39 0.35 -5.96
CA THR A 451 13.89 1.39 -5.05
C THR A 451 13.72 0.96 -3.61
N THR A 452 14.66 1.34 -2.74
CA THR A 452 14.51 1.28 -1.28
C THR A 452 15.02 2.58 -0.68
N ARG A 453 14.38 3.06 0.38
CA ARG A 453 14.84 4.23 1.14
C ARG A 453 15.60 3.82 2.39
N LEU A 454 16.76 4.41 2.59
CA LEU A 454 17.54 4.32 3.83
C LEU A 454 16.88 5.17 4.92
N GLU A 455 17.20 4.89 6.19
CA GLU A 455 16.71 5.67 7.32
C GLU A 455 17.20 7.13 7.29
N THR A 456 18.38 7.35 6.70
CA THR A 456 18.96 8.68 6.43
C THR A 456 18.15 9.51 5.42
N GLY A 457 17.16 8.91 4.76
CA GLY A 457 16.37 9.53 3.67
C GLY A 457 17.01 9.40 2.30
N ALA A 458 18.20 8.81 2.21
CA ALA A 458 18.88 8.50 0.96
C ALA A 458 18.16 7.34 0.23
N GLU A 459 18.17 7.33 -1.11
CA GLU A 459 17.49 6.30 -1.91
C GLU A 459 18.51 5.43 -2.63
N LEU A 460 18.34 4.10 -2.57
CA LEU A 460 19.05 3.16 -3.42
C LEU A 460 18.10 2.69 -4.52
N PHE A 461 18.50 2.74 -5.78
CA PHE A 461 17.61 2.36 -6.88
C PHE A 461 18.30 1.73 -8.08
N VAL A 462 17.52 0.96 -8.83
CA VAL A 462 17.82 0.52 -10.19
C VAL A 462 16.62 0.86 -11.08
N CYS A 463 16.87 1.65 -12.13
CA CYS A 463 15.81 2.13 -13.02
C CYS A 463 16.12 1.81 -14.49
N TYR A 464 15.17 1.19 -15.18
CA TYR A 464 15.18 0.96 -16.61
C TYR A 464 14.34 2.00 -17.35
N TYR A 465 14.86 2.51 -18.48
CA TYR A 465 14.16 3.41 -19.39
C TYR A 465 14.24 2.87 -20.81
N ALA A 466 13.08 2.75 -21.46
CA ALA A 466 12.99 2.36 -22.86
C ALA A 466 13.53 3.47 -23.80
N PRO A 467 13.85 3.14 -25.07
CA PRO A 467 14.18 4.12 -26.10
C PRO A 467 13.21 5.31 -26.16
N GLY A 468 13.75 6.52 -26.28
CA GLY A 468 12.99 7.78 -26.33
C GLY A 468 12.40 8.25 -25.00
N LYS A 469 12.75 7.62 -23.87
CA LYS A 469 12.30 8.03 -22.53
C LYS A 469 13.39 8.79 -21.78
N LYS A 470 13.01 9.99 -21.32
CA LYS A 470 13.82 10.82 -20.43
C LYS A 470 13.77 10.25 -19.01
N SER A 471 14.93 10.15 -18.36
CA SER A 471 15.14 9.75 -16.98
C SER A 471 15.39 10.91 -16.03
N GLY A 472 15.95 12.02 -16.51
CA GLY A 472 16.44 13.09 -15.63
C GLY A 472 17.83 12.83 -15.03
N TYR A 473 18.43 11.67 -15.33
CA TYR A 473 19.79 11.29 -14.90
C TYR A 473 20.79 11.31 -16.06
N GLU A 474 20.45 11.97 -17.17
CA GLU A 474 21.28 11.94 -18.37
C GLU A 474 22.62 12.66 -18.21
N GLU A 475 22.73 13.57 -17.24
CA GLU A 475 23.99 14.23 -16.88
C GLU A 475 25.08 13.27 -16.37
N TYR A 476 24.71 12.07 -15.92
CA TYR A 476 25.65 11.05 -15.45
C TYR A 476 26.11 10.10 -16.56
N MET A 477 25.57 10.21 -17.77
CA MET A 477 25.93 9.32 -18.87
C MET A 477 27.29 9.72 -19.45
N GLU A 478 28.18 8.75 -19.63
CA GLU A 478 29.49 8.98 -20.27
C GLU A 478 29.36 9.37 -21.75
N GLU A 479 28.34 8.84 -22.45
CA GLU A 479 28.06 9.12 -23.86
C GLU A 479 26.55 9.31 -24.11
N GLY A 480 26.17 10.20 -25.02
CA GLY A 480 24.78 10.35 -25.49
C GLY A 480 23.82 11.10 -24.55
N GLY A 481 24.27 11.58 -23.38
CA GLY A 481 23.43 12.31 -22.43
C GLY A 481 22.85 13.63 -22.96
N ASP A 482 23.53 14.27 -23.91
CA ASP A 482 23.08 15.50 -24.58
C ASP A 482 22.11 15.25 -25.76
N ASP A 483 21.93 13.99 -26.19
CA ASP A 483 21.02 13.67 -27.29
C ASP A 483 19.57 13.70 -26.80
N PRO A 484 18.75 14.69 -27.21
CA PRO A 484 17.38 14.83 -26.72
C PRO A 484 16.44 13.71 -27.20
N THR A 485 16.88 12.86 -28.14
CA THR A 485 16.11 11.76 -28.69
C THR A 485 16.25 10.46 -27.89
N PHE A 486 17.31 10.32 -27.10
CA PHE A 486 17.55 9.19 -26.20
C PHE A 486 17.31 7.82 -26.86
N PRO A 487 18.00 7.53 -27.99
CA PRO A 487 17.63 6.44 -28.89
C PRO A 487 17.84 5.04 -28.30
N ASP A 488 18.75 4.92 -27.34
CA ASP A 488 19.11 3.64 -26.73
C ASP A 488 18.24 3.33 -25.50
N PRO A 489 18.11 2.06 -25.08
CA PRO A 489 17.59 1.70 -23.77
C PRO A 489 18.67 1.97 -22.70
N ARG A 490 18.24 2.42 -21.51
CA ARG A 490 19.14 2.80 -20.40
C ARG A 490 18.78 2.08 -19.11
N ILE A 491 19.79 1.71 -18.33
CA ILE A 491 19.67 1.36 -16.91
C ILE A 491 20.54 2.30 -16.09
N PHE A 492 19.97 2.89 -15.04
CA PHE A 492 20.68 3.64 -14.03
C PHE A 492 20.71 2.84 -12.74
N VAL A 493 21.89 2.75 -12.12
CA VAL A 493 22.11 2.10 -10.82
C VAL A 493 22.65 3.13 -9.86
N HIS A 494 21.94 3.38 -8.77
CA HIS A 494 22.39 4.25 -7.69
C HIS A 494 22.56 3.44 -6.41
N MET A 495 23.79 2.99 -6.18
CA MET A 495 24.21 2.18 -5.03
C MET A 495 25.66 2.47 -4.64
N ASP A 496 26.05 3.75 -4.66
CA ASP A 496 27.41 4.20 -4.32
C ASP A 496 28.53 3.58 -5.20
N GLU A 497 29.66 3.21 -4.58
CA GLU A 497 30.76 2.46 -5.16
C GLU A 497 30.44 0.97 -5.38
N TRP A 498 29.38 0.44 -4.78
CA TRP A 498 29.02 -0.97 -4.98
C TRP A 498 28.63 -1.23 -6.45
N ARG A 499 28.98 -2.41 -6.95
CA ARG A 499 28.64 -2.87 -8.29
C ARG A 499 27.99 -4.25 -8.24
N PRO A 500 26.93 -4.48 -9.03
CA PRO A 500 26.32 -5.80 -9.11
C PRO A 500 27.29 -6.79 -9.75
N SER A 501 27.09 -8.07 -9.44
CA SER A 501 27.90 -9.16 -9.98
C SER A 501 28.04 -9.10 -11.51
N GLU A 502 29.14 -9.64 -12.06
CA GLU A 502 29.38 -9.66 -13.51
C GLU A 502 28.20 -10.25 -14.28
N LYS A 503 27.54 -11.26 -13.70
CA LYS A 503 26.35 -11.90 -14.25
C LYS A 503 25.18 -10.93 -14.38
N VAL A 504 24.87 -10.17 -13.32
CA VAL A 504 23.79 -9.16 -13.32
C VAL A 504 24.15 -8.01 -14.25
N SER A 505 25.40 -7.55 -14.22
CA SER A 505 25.91 -6.50 -15.11
C SER A 505 25.80 -6.88 -16.58
N ALA A 506 26.17 -8.12 -16.93
CA ALA A 506 26.03 -8.64 -18.29
C ALA A 506 24.54 -8.74 -18.68
N LEU A 507 23.70 -9.27 -17.79
CA LEU A 507 22.26 -9.35 -18.01
C LEU A 507 21.65 -7.97 -18.30
N PHE A 508 21.99 -6.95 -17.51
CA PHE A 508 21.50 -5.58 -17.68
C PHE A 508 21.84 -4.98 -19.05
N LYS A 509 23.04 -5.25 -19.58
CA LYS A 509 23.41 -4.84 -20.95
C LYS A 509 22.58 -5.51 -22.04
N GLU A 510 22.00 -6.67 -21.73
CA GLU A 510 21.27 -7.50 -22.71
C GLU A 510 19.74 -7.41 -22.59
N VAL A 511 19.19 -6.80 -21.53
CA VAL A 511 17.73 -6.84 -21.28
C VAL A 511 16.90 -6.31 -22.45
N ALA A 512 17.40 -5.29 -23.14
CA ALA A 512 16.70 -4.70 -24.28
C ALA A 512 16.98 -5.39 -25.61
N ARG A 513 17.97 -6.29 -25.69
CA ARG A 513 18.38 -6.94 -26.94
C ARG A 513 17.22 -7.73 -27.53
N ARG A 514 16.42 -8.38 -26.68
CA ARG A 514 15.25 -9.16 -27.10
C ARG A 514 14.10 -8.28 -27.61
N ILE A 515 13.84 -7.15 -26.95
CA ILE A 515 12.65 -6.32 -27.20
C ILE A 515 12.91 -5.28 -28.29
N HIS A 516 14.09 -4.66 -28.26
CA HIS A 516 14.46 -3.53 -29.13
C HIS A 516 15.55 -3.88 -30.15
N GLY A 517 16.24 -5.02 -30.02
CA GLY A 517 17.40 -5.33 -30.86
C GLY A 517 18.63 -4.48 -30.55
N LEU A 518 18.61 -3.75 -29.43
CA LEU A 518 19.65 -2.83 -28.98
C LEU A 518 20.29 -3.34 -27.69
N GLU A 519 21.56 -2.99 -27.46
CA GLU A 519 22.17 -3.14 -26.15
C GLU A 519 21.71 -2.02 -25.22
N THR A 520 21.61 -2.33 -23.93
CA THR A 520 21.26 -1.35 -22.90
C THR A 520 22.52 -0.68 -22.39
N SER A 521 22.56 0.65 -22.35
CA SER A 521 23.61 1.37 -21.65
C SER A 521 23.37 1.29 -20.14
N VAL A 522 24.40 0.93 -19.36
CA VAL A 522 24.31 0.85 -17.89
C VAL A 522 25.18 1.96 -17.29
N THR A 523 24.58 2.84 -16.50
CA THR A 523 25.24 3.99 -15.88
C THR A 523 25.14 3.88 -14.36
N PHE A 524 26.27 4.08 -13.67
CA PHE A 524 26.35 4.07 -12.22
C PHE A 524 26.38 5.51 -11.69
N ILE A 525 25.42 5.86 -10.84
CA ILE A 525 25.26 7.21 -10.29
C ILE A 525 25.93 7.26 -8.92
N PRO A 526 26.93 8.15 -8.69
CA PRO A 526 27.56 8.33 -7.38
C PRO A 526 26.62 9.06 -6.41
N TRP A 527 26.89 9.01 -5.09
CA TRP A 527 26.24 9.93 -4.16
C TRP A 527 26.63 11.37 -4.46
N GLN A 528 25.63 12.26 -4.50
CA GLN A 528 25.87 13.68 -4.35
C GLN A 528 25.88 14.01 -2.85
N TYR A 529 27.05 14.25 -2.28
CA TYR A 529 27.19 14.77 -0.91
C TYR A 529 26.89 16.26 -0.82
#